data_AF-M0N7U5-F1
#
_entry.id   AF-M0N7U5-F1
#
_cell.length_a   1.000
_cell.length_b   1.000
_cell.length_c   1.000
_cell.angle_alpha   90.00
_cell.angle_beta   90.00
_cell.angle_gamma   90.00
#
_symmetry.space_group_name_H-M   'P 1'
#
loop_
_entity.id
_entity.type
_entity.pdbx_description
1 polymer ?
#
loop_
_entity_poly.entity_id
_entity_poly.type
_entity_poly.pdbx_seq_one_letter_code
_entity_poly.pdbx_strand_id
1 'polypeptide(L)' 'MTTETNDGDDAIDGGRLGVGIAIGVALGAALGTATGEMGLWLGVGVAIGIGVGAALESRSG' A
#
# COMPACT_ATOMS: atom_id res chain seq x y z
N MET A 1 -28.99 -9.73 -15.55
CA MET A 1 -27.79 -10.12 -14.78
C MET A 1 -26.89 -8.89 -14.76
N THR A 2 -27.06 -8.02 -13.77
CA THR A 2 -26.20 -6.86 -13.58
C THR A 2 -24.90 -7.38 -12.99
N THR A 3 -23.87 -7.50 -13.81
CA THR A 3 -22.52 -7.66 -13.29
C THR A 3 -22.16 -6.32 -12.65
N GLU A 4 -22.47 -6.18 -11.38
CA GLU A 4 -21.81 -5.19 -10.52
C GLU A 4 -20.40 -5.73 -10.33
N THR A 5 -19.49 -5.37 -11.24
CA THR A 5 -18.07 -5.42 -10.93
C THR A 5 -17.91 -4.44 -9.78
N ASN A 6 -17.75 -4.99 -8.59
CA ASN A 6 -17.28 -4.24 -7.44
C ASN A 6 -15.79 -3.96 -7.72
N ASP A 7 -15.55 -2.95 -8.57
CA ASP A 7 -14.26 -2.39 -8.99
C ASP A 7 -13.57 -1.68 -7.80
N GLY A 8 -13.45 -2.40 -6.69
CA GLY A 8 -12.87 -1.93 -5.44
C GLY A 8 -11.48 -2.49 -5.15
N ASP A 9 -10.91 -3.34 -6.00
CA ASP A 9 -9.64 -4.02 -5.74
C ASP A 9 -8.66 -4.05 -6.93
N ASP A 10 -8.91 -3.27 -7.98
CA ASP A 10 -7.96 -3.12 -9.11
C ASP A 10 -6.72 -2.26 -8.75
N ALA A 11 -6.28 -2.28 -7.49
CA ALA A 11 -4.98 -1.77 -7.12
C ALA A 11 -3.94 -2.88 -7.31
N ILE A 12 -3.34 -2.85 -8.50
CA ILE A 12 -2.02 -3.39 -8.84
C ILE A 12 -1.97 -4.90 -9.15
N ASP A 13 -2.16 -5.23 -10.44
CA ASP A 13 -1.83 -6.53 -11.06
C ASP A 13 -0.29 -6.73 -11.14
N GLY A 14 0.32 -6.75 -9.95
CA GLY A 14 1.75 -6.74 -9.64
C GLY A 14 1.89 -7.09 -8.17
N GLY A 15 1.65 -8.37 -7.84
CA GLY A 15 1.40 -8.84 -6.47
C GLY A 15 2.49 -8.54 -5.43
N ARG A 16 3.66 -8.04 -5.84
CA ARG A 16 4.75 -7.63 -4.94
C ARG A 16 4.68 -6.14 -4.62
N LEU A 17 4.31 -5.31 -5.59
CA LEU A 17 4.08 -3.88 -5.39
C LEU A 17 2.85 -3.62 -4.50
N GLY A 18 1.73 -4.31 -4.77
CA GLY A 18 0.52 -4.21 -3.96
C GLY A 18 0.74 -4.61 -2.50
N VAL A 19 1.49 -5.69 -2.25
CA VAL A 19 1.85 -6.13 -0.89
C VAL A 19 2.71 -5.10 -0.17
N GLY A 20 3.67 -4.48 -0.86
CA GLY A 20 4.48 -3.40 -0.29
C GLY A 20 3.62 -2.24 0.18
N ILE A 21 2.71 -1.76 -0.67
CA ILE A 21 1.79 -0.65 -0.34
C ILE A 21 0.87 -1.03 0.82
N ALA A 22 0.27 -2.22 0.82
CA ALA A 22 -0.62 -2.68 1.89
C ALA A 22 0.09 -2.68 3.27
N ILE A 23 1.32 -3.20 3.32
CA ILE A 23 2.14 -3.20 4.55
C ILE A 23 2.48 -1.76 4.96
N GLY A 24 2.91 -0.93 4.01
CA GLY A 24 3.25 0.47 4.26
C GLY A 24 2.07 1.28 4.80
N VAL A 25 0.89 1.12 4.23
CA VAL A 25 -0.35 1.78 4.68
C VAL A 25 -0.78 1.27 6.06
N ALA A 26 -0.73 -0.04 6.31
CA ALA A 26 -1.06 -0.60 7.62
C ALA A 26 -0.13 -0.06 8.73
N LEU A 27 1.19 0.00 8.48
CA LEU A 27 2.13 0.61 9.43
C LEU A 27 1.93 2.11 9.57
N GLY A 28 1.76 2.84 8.46
CA GLY A 28 1.53 4.28 8.48
C GLY A 28 0.25 4.66 9.23
N ALA A 29 -0.81 3.88 9.07
CA ALA A 29 -2.05 4.04 9.83
C ALA A 29 -1.88 3.71 11.31
N ALA A 30 -1.18 2.62 11.66
CA ALA A 30 -0.92 2.26 13.05
C ALA A 30 -0.05 3.32 13.77
N LEU A 31 0.98 3.85 13.10
CA LEU A 31 1.85 4.88 13.66
C LEU A 31 1.17 6.25 13.70
N GLY A 32 0.41 6.59 12.66
CA GLY A 32 -0.33 7.85 12.59
C GLY A 32 -1.48 7.93 13.59
N THR A 33 -2.15 6.81 13.88
CA THR A 33 -3.15 6.74 14.97
C THR A 33 -2.50 6.89 16.34
N ALA A 34 -1.29 6.34 16.53
CA ALA A 34 -0.56 6.42 17.80
C ALA A 34 0.03 7.81 18.09
N THR A 35 0.44 8.56 17.06
CA THR A 35 1.03 9.89 17.22
C THR A 35 0.03 11.04 17.13
N GLY A 36 -1.14 10.83 16.51
CA GLY A 36 -2.10 11.90 16.23
C GLY A 36 -1.87 12.62 14.90
N GLU A 37 -0.72 12.41 14.26
CA GLU A 37 -0.36 13.01 12.98
C GLU A 37 -0.54 12.03 11.81
N MET A 38 -1.80 11.70 11.49
CA MET A 38 -2.11 10.74 10.41
C MET A 38 -1.53 11.13 9.05
N GLY A 39 -1.55 12.43 8.69
CA GLY A 39 -1.08 12.89 7.38
C GLY A 39 0.43 12.66 7.15
N LEU A 40 1.24 12.87 8.20
CA LEU A 40 2.69 12.68 8.11
C LEU A 40 3.03 11.18 8.02
N TRP A 41 2.45 10.37 8.91
CA TRP A 41 2.74 8.95 8.99
C TRP A 41 2.14 8.13 7.86
N LEU A 42 1.00 8.51 7.29
CA LEU A 42 0.48 7.89 6.07
C LEU A 42 1.41 8.15 4.88
N GLY A 43 1.90 9.39 4.71
CA GLY A 43 2.85 9.72 3.63
C GLY A 43 4.14 8.90 3.76
N VAL A 44 4.68 8.80 4.97
CA VAL A 44 5.86 7.96 5.27
C VAL A 44 5.57 6.48 5.02
N GLY A 45 4.44 5.96 5.50
CA GLY A 45 4.05 4.57 5.31
C GLY A 45 3.89 4.19 3.84
N VAL A 46 3.24 5.04 3.04
CA VAL A 46 3.08 4.84 1.60
C VAL A 46 4.44 4.88 0.88
N ALA A 47 5.31 5.84 1.21
CA ALA A 47 6.64 5.94 0.60
C ALA A 47 7.50 4.69 0.89
N ILE A 48 7.45 4.19 2.13
CA ILE A 48 8.13 2.93 2.50
C ILE A 48 7.51 1.76 1.74
N GLY A 49 6.18 1.67 1.70
CA GLY A 49 5.48 0.58 1.02
C GLY A 49 5.77 0.51 -0.48
N ILE A 50 5.81 1.66 -1.15
CA ILE A 50 6.21 1.75 -2.56
C ILE A 50 7.68 1.37 -2.73
N GLY A 51 8.58 1.86 -1.87
CA GLY A 51 10.01 1.52 -1.94
C GLY A 51 10.26 0.02 -1.77
N VAL A 52 9.59 -0.62 -0.81
CA VAL A 52 9.67 -2.06 -0.58
C VAL A 52 9.04 -2.84 -1.72
N GLY A 53 7.84 -2.45 -2.15
CA GLY A 53 7.14 -3.09 -3.26
C GLY A 53 7.93 -3.02 -4.57
N ALA A 54 8.49 -1.85 -4.88
CA ALA A 54 9.33 -1.63 -6.05
C ALA A 54 10.65 -2.40 -5.97
N ALA A 55 11.27 -2.50 -4.78
CA ALA A 55 12.49 -3.29 -4.59
C ALA A 55 12.23 -4.80 -4.75
N LEU A 56 11.10 -5.30 -4.25
CA LEU A 56 10.67 -6.69 -4.42
C LEU A 56 10.34 -7.00 -5.88
N GLU A 57 9.67 -6.09 -6.58
CA GLU A 57 9.42 -6.16 -8.03
C GLU A 57 10.74 -6.23 -8.81
N SER A 58 11.66 -5.31 -8.50
CA SER A 58 12.98 -5.20 -9.16
C SER A 58 13.87 -6.42 -8.97
N ARG A 59 13.63 -7.25 -7.94
CA ARG A 59 14.36 -8.50 -7.72
C ARG A 59 13.77 -9.70 -8.48
N SER A 60 12.60 -9.53 -9.09
CA SER A 60 11.88 -10.56 -9.84
C SER A 60 12.18 -10.56 -11.34
N GLY A 61 12.87 -9.52 -11.84
CA GLY A 61 13.21 -9.31 -13.24
C GLY A 61 14.62 -9.72 -13.59
#